data_AF-A0A139WTS7-F1
#
_entry.id   AF-A0A139WTS7-F1
#
_cell.length_a   1.000
_cell.length_b   1.000
_cell.length_c   1.000
_cell.angle_alpha   90.00
_cell.angle_beta   90.00
_cell.angle_gamma   90.00
#
_symmetry.space_group_name_H-M   'P 1'
#
loop_
_entity.id
_entity.type
_entity.pdbx_description
1 polymer ?
#
loop_
_entity_poly.entity_id
_entity_poly.type
_entity_poly.pdbx_seq_one_letter_code
_entity_poly.pdbx_strand_id
1 'polypeptide(L)' 'MAGEQYAPGEHPNSKANLIYHEGRPKAFGAKKRKRNLSVTEEGWEGLQPIIKEAGCSSVSEFLEKLGRGQLKVSA' A
#
# COMPACT_ATOMS: atom_id res chain seq x y z
N MET A 1 1.97 4.40 -37.34
CA MET A 1 2.78 3.73 -36.30
C MET A 1 2.46 2.25 -36.39
N ALA A 2 3.38 1.44 -36.92
CA ALA A 2 3.19 0.01 -37.05
C ALA A 2 3.15 -0.61 -35.64
N GLY A 3 2.03 -1.24 -35.27
CA GLY A 3 1.96 -1.98 -34.02
C GLY A 3 2.85 -3.22 -34.15
N GLU A 4 3.90 -3.31 -33.35
CA GLU A 4 4.71 -4.52 -33.26
C GLU A 4 3.82 -5.68 -32.81
N GLN A 5 3.68 -6.69 -33.66
CA GLN A 5 2.96 -7.91 -33.33
C GLN A 5 3.89 -8.80 -32.50
N TYR A 6 3.68 -8.81 -31.19
CA TYR A 6 4.38 -9.71 -30.28
C TYR A 6 3.71 -11.09 -30.31
N ALA A 7 4.50 -12.16 -30.36
CA ALA A 7 3.98 -13.51 -30.14
C ALA A 7 3.41 -13.63 -28.70
N PRO A 8 2.44 -14.53 -28.45
CA PRO A 8 1.88 -14.73 -27.12
C PRO A 8 2.98 -14.93 -26.06
N GLY A 9 3.04 -14.04 -25.06
CA GLY A 9 4.03 -14.08 -23.97
C GLY A 9 5.34 -13.33 -24.24
N GLU A 10 5.59 -12.85 -25.45
CA GLU A 10 6.84 -12.15 -25.78
C GLU A 10 6.81 -10.64 -25.57
N HIS A 11 5.63 -10.09 -25.29
CA HIS A 11 5.48 -8.67 -25.00
C HIS A 11 6.36 -8.28 -23.79
N PRO A 12 7.13 -7.18 -23.86
CA PRO A 12 8.05 -6.75 -22.80
C PRO A 12 7.38 -6.68 -21.42
N ASN A 13 6.15 -6.16 -21.34
CA ASN A 13 5.37 -6.11 -20.11
C ASN A 13 5.01 -7.50 -19.54
N SER A 14 4.78 -8.50 -20.40
CA SER A 14 4.52 -9.88 -19.96
C SER A 14 5.77 -10.51 -19.34
N LYS A 15 6.95 -10.26 -19.91
CA LYS A 15 8.24 -10.70 -19.35
C LYS A 15 8.57 -10.00 -18.04
N ALA A 16 8.31 -8.70 -17.93
CA ALA A 16 8.52 -7.93 -16.71
C ALA A 16 7.67 -8.44 -15.53
N ASN A 17 6.43 -8.87 -15.80
CA ASN A 17 5.55 -9.46 -14.79
C ASN A 17 6.05 -10.82 -14.27
N LEU A 18 6.78 -11.59 -15.08
CA LEU A 18 7.37 -12.88 -14.66
C LEU A 18 8.56 -12.70 -13.71
N ILE A 19 9.21 -11.54 -13.67
CA ILE A 19 10.31 -11.29 -12.74
C ILE A 19 9.78 -10.78 -11.38
N TYR A 20 8.50 -10.41 -11.32
CA TYR A 20 7.82 -9.87 -10.14
C TYR A 20 7.37 -10.97 -9.15
N HIS A 21 8.22 -11.97 -8.89
CA HIS A 21 7.86 -13.08 -8.00
C HIS A 21 8.07 -12.78 -6.50
N GLU A 22 8.72 -11.66 -6.15
CA GLU A 22 9.02 -11.36 -4.74
C GLU A 22 7.90 -10.60 -4.01
N GLY A 23 6.81 -10.28 -4.72
CA GLY A 23 5.73 -9.45 -4.20
C GLY A 23 6.19 -8.04 -3.83
N ARG A 24 5.30 -7.24 -3.25
CA ARG A 24 5.68 -5.90 -2.76
C ARG A 24 6.68 -6.07 -1.61
N PRO A 25 7.83 -5.38 -1.63
CA PRO A 25 8.77 -5.37 -0.51
C PRO A 25 8.05 -5.07 0.80
N LYS A 26 8.33 -5.87 1.83
CA LYS A 26 7.75 -5.62 3.15
C LYS A 26 8.37 -4.36 3.71
N ALA A 27 7.53 -3.39 4.08
CA ALA A 27 7.98 -2.17 4.74
C ALA A 27 8.67 -2.45 6.09
N PHE A 28 8.35 -3.58 6.75
CA PHE A 28 8.90 -3.98 8.05
C PHE A 28 9.18 -5.49 8.08
N GLY A 29 10.19 -5.91 8.84
CA GLY A 29 10.61 -7.31 8.95
C GLY A 29 9.59 -8.24 9.62
N ALA A 30 8.69 -7.69 10.45
CA ALA A 30 7.64 -8.46 11.12
C ALA A 30 6.50 -8.83 10.16
N LYS A 31 5.99 -10.07 10.28
CA LYS A 31 4.77 -10.47 9.55
C LYS A 31 3.55 -9.73 10.11
N LYS A 32 2.79 -9.07 9.24
CA LYS A 32 1.50 -8.46 9.61
C LYS A 32 0.51 -9.53 10.08
N ARG A 33 -0.28 -9.20 11.11
CA ARG A 33 -1.43 -9.99 11.56
C ARG A 33 -2.70 -9.19 11.34
N LYS A 34 -3.77 -9.84 10.87
CA LYS A 34 -5.07 -9.18 10.71
C LYS A 34 -5.64 -8.83 12.09
N ARG A 35 -6.12 -7.60 12.22
CA ARG A 35 -6.86 -7.08 13.38
C ARG A 35 -8.12 -6.40 12.86
N ASN A 36 -9.19 -6.46 13.65
CA ASN A 36 -10.45 -5.77 13.34
C ASN A 36 -10.51 -4.48 14.16
N LEU A 37 -11.11 -3.44 13.57
CA LEU A 37 -11.33 -2.14 14.20
C LEU A 37 -12.81 -1.78 14.05
N SER A 38 -13.42 -1.31 15.14
CA SER A 38 -14.77 -0.76 15.15
C SER A 38 -14.67 0.75 15.35
N VAL A 39 -15.19 1.52 14.39
CA VAL A 39 -15.26 2.98 14.42
C VAL A 39 -16.60 3.44 13.86
N THR A 40 -17.00 4.66 14.19
CA THR A 40 -18.14 5.32 13.54
C THR A 40 -17.78 5.72 12.11
N GLU A 41 -18.81 5.99 11.29
CA GLU A 41 -18.64 6.53 9.94
C GLU A 41 -17.90 7.87 9.96
N GLU A 42 -18.32 8.80 10.81
CA GLU A 42 -17.66 10.10 11.01
C GLU A 42 -16.17 9.95 11.36
N GLY A 43 -15.84 9.00 12.25
CA GLY A 43 -14.45 8.73 12.62
C GLY A 43 -13.64 8.14 11.46
N TRP A 44 -14.26 7.33 10.60
CA TRP A 44 -13.59 6.73 9.45
C TRP A 44 -13.33 7.76 8.33
N GLU A 45 -14.32 8.62 8.05
CA GLU A 45 -14.23 9.68 7.06
C GLU A 45 -13.25 10.77 7.49
N GLY A 46 -13.34 11.22 8.74
CA GLY A 46 -12.43 12.22 9.31
C GLY A 46 -10.97 11.77 9.34
N LEU A 47 -10.71 10.45 9.39
CA LEU A 47 -9.35 9.90 9.36
C LEU A 47 -8.70 9.95 7.97
N GLN A 48 -9.48 9.90 6.88
CA GLN A 48 -8.94 9.89 5.52
C GLN A 48 -8.03 11.09 5.18
N PRO A 49 -8.42 12.36 5.46
CA PRO A 49 -7.55 13.51 5.19
C PRO A 49 -6.26 13.46 6.01
N ILE A 50 -6.34 13.07 7.29
CA ILE A 50 -5.17 12.97 8.19
C ILE A 50 -4.16 11.95 7.65
N ILE A 51 -4.64 10.79 7.18
CA ILE A 51 -3.78 9.75 6.58
C ILE A 51 -3.05 10.30 5.35
N LYS A 52 -3.77 11.04 4.49
CA LYS A 52 -3.21 11.63 3.28
C LYS A 52 -2.17 12.70 3.60
N GLU A 53 -2.46 13.59 4.54
CA GLU A 53 -1.53 14.62 5.03
C GLU A 53 -0.27 14.01 5.66
N ALA A 54 -0.42 12.89 6.37
CA ALA A 54 0.69 12.12 6.91
C ALA A 54 1.49 11.32 5.86
N GLY A 55 1.20 11.49 4.56
CA GLY A 55 1.89 10.81 3.46
C GLY A 55 1.70 9.29 3.48
N CYS A 56 0.58 8.81 4.01
CA CYS A 56 0.24 7.39 4.07
C CYS A 56 -0.80 7.05 3.00
N SER A 57 -0.71 5.85 2.44
CA SER A 57 -1.63 5.40 1.39
C SER A 57 -2.81 4.58 1.93
N SER A 58 -2.84 4.29 3.24
CA SER A 58 -3.91 3.49 3.86
C SER A 58 -3.93 3.63 5.40
N VAL A 59 -5.08 3.30 5.99
CA VAL A 59 -5.26 3.20 7.46
C VAL A 59 -4.26 2.22 8.08
N SER A 60 -4.01 1.08 7.44
CA SER A 60 -3.07 0.08 7.95
C SER A 60 -1.62 0.57 7.96
N GLU A 61 -1.21 1.36 6.96
CA GLU A 61 0.12 1.96 6.93
C GLU A 61 0.25 3.06 7.99
N PHE A 62 -0.77 3.90 8.11
CA PHE A 62 -0.83 4.95 9.12
C PHE A 62 -0.71 4.39 10.54
N LEU A 63 -1.48 3.34 10.88
CA LEU A 63 -1.42 2.69 12.20
C LEU A 63 -0.05 2.05 12.48
N GLU A 64 0.58 1.42 11.49
CA GLU A 64 1.94 0.87 11.64
C GLU A 64 2.97 1.97 11.94
N LYS A 65 2.97 3.06 11.16
CA LYS A 65 3.91 4.17 11.36
C LYS A 65 3.65 4.90 12.69
N LEU A 66 2.38 5.10 13.06
CA LEU A 66 1.99 5.70 14.34
C LEU A 66 2.47 4.84 15.51
N GLY A 67 2.15 3.54 15.53
CA GLY A 67 2.56 2.63 16.61
C GLY A 67 4.08 2.44 16.73
N ARG A 68 4.84 2.76 15.67
CA ARG A 68 6.30 2.73 15.65
C ARG A 68 6.95 4.10 15.96
N GLY A 69 6.15 5.14 16.22
CA GLY A 69 6.65 6.49 16.50
C GLY A 69 7.25 7.20 15.28
N GLN A 70 6.97 6.72 14.06
CA GLN A 70 7.39 7.34 12.80
C GLN A 70 6.45 8.47 12.37
N LEU A 71 5.26 8.54 12.98
CA LEU A 71 4.31 9.63 12.86
C LEU A 71 3.94 10.12 14.27
N LYS A 72 3.66 11.41 14.37
CA LYS A 72 3.08 12.02 15.57
C LYS A 72 1.82 12.75 15.15
N VAL A 73 0.73 12.50 15.87
CA VAL A 73 -0.50 13.28 15.78
C VAL A 73 -0.49 14.23 16.96
N SER A 74 -0.48 15.53 16.70
CA SER A 74 -0.73 16.54 17.73
C SER A 74 -2.24 16.69 17.90
N ALA A 75 -2.70 16.63 19.14
CA ALA A 75 -4.08 16.94 19.51
C ALA A 75 -4.31 18.46 19.56
#